data_AF-A0A7C5MKN7-F1
#
_entry.id   AF-A0A7C5MKN7-F1
#
_cell.length_a   1.000
_cell.length_b   1.000
_cell.length_c   1.000
_cell.angle_alpha   90.00
_cell.angle_beta   90.00
_cell.angle_gamma   90.00
#
_symmetry.space_group_name_H-M   'P 1'
#
loop_
_entity.id
_entity.type
_entity.pdbx_description
1 polymer ?
#
loop_
_entity_poly.entity_id
_entity_poly.type
_entity_poly.pdbx_seq_one_letter_code
_entity_poly.pdbx_strand_id
1 'polypeptide(L)' 'MPIKSISVSYEFDKLAKQYKLSWTEASRIGMSILLAEKGVKQFDNSVTIKREINMIENQILELENKLKFLKSKLK' A
#
# COMPACT_ATOMS: atom_id res chain seq x y z
N MET A 1 -29.94 14.88 4.42
CA MET A 1 -28.60 14.51 4.93
C MET A 1 -27.88 15.77 5.36
N PRO A 2 -27.23 15.83 6.53
CA PRO A 2 -26.45 17.00 6.92
C PRO A 2 -25.23 17.14 6.00
N ILE A 3 -25.05 18.33 5.43
CA ILE A 3 -23.84 18.68 4.68
C ILE A 3 -22.74 18.90 5.73
N LYS A 4 -21.77 17.98 5.78
CA LYS A 4 -20.54 18.20 6.57
C LYS A 4 -19.73 19.28 5.87
N SER A 5 -19.63 20.46 6.47
CA SER A 5 -18.65 21.45 6.03
C SER A 5 -17.26 20.94 6.39
N ILE A 6 -16.35 20.99 5.42
CA ILE A 6 -14.96 20.62 5.64
C ILE A 6 -14.21 21.92 5.86
N SER A 7 -13.65 22.10 7.06
CA SER A 7 -12.66 23.14 7.29
C SER A 7 -11.32 22.66 6.74
N VAL A 8 -10.60 23.60 6.16
CA VAL A 8 -9.38 23.38 5.39
C VAL A 8 -8.34 24.36 5.85
N SER A 9 -7.08 23.95 5.78
CA SER A 9 -5.99 24.75 6.32
C SER A 9 -5.75 26.00 5.47
N TYR A 10 -5.21 27.03 6.11
CA TYR A 10 -4.85 28.28 5.43
C TYR A 10 -3.82 28.05 4.30
N GLU A 11 -2.92 27.09 4.49
CA GLU A 11 -1.90 26.70 3.53
C GLU A 11 -2.50 26.15 2.24
N PHE A 12 -3.59 25.38 2.33
CA PHE A 12 -4.27 24.86 1.15
C PHE A 12 -4.86 25.99 0.32
N ASP A 13 -5.54 26.95 0.95
CA ASP A 13 -6.14 28.10 0.26
C ASP A 13 -5.06 28.98 -0.40
N LYS A 14 -3.93 29.19 0.29
CA LYS A 14 -2.77 29.91 -0.24
C LYS A 14 -2.21 29.21 -1.49
N LEU A 15 -2.05 27.90 -1.46
CA LEU A 15 -1.56 27.12 -2.59
C LEU A 15 -2.55 27.12 -3.75
N ALA A 16 -3.85 26.91 -3.50
CA ALA A 16 -4.88 26.94 -4.54
C ALA A 16 -4.87 28.29 -5.29
N LYS A 17 -4.76 29.40 -4.56
CA LYS A 17 -4.61 30.75 -5.13
C LYS A 17 -3.32 30.92 -5.92
N GLN A 18 -2.19 30.44 -5.40
CA GLN A 18 -0.90 30.50 -6.09
C GLN A 18 -0.94 29.79 -7.45
N TYR A 19 -1.62 28.63 -7.52
CA TYR A 19 -1.77 27.85 -8.76
C TYR A 19 -2.99 28.25 -9.59
N LYS A 20 -3.72 29.30 -9.19
CA LYS A 20 -4.94 29.79 -9.88
C LYS A 20 -6.00 28.71 -10.10
N LEU A 21 -6.14 27.81 -9.12
CA LEU A 21 -7.13 26.74 -9.16
C LEU A 21 -8.37 27.15 -8.37
N SER A 22 -9.55 26.76 -8.85
CA SER A 22 -10.74 26.82 -8.03
C SER A 22 -10.62 25.84 -6.86
N TRP A 23 -11.35 26.12 -5.79
CA TRP A 23 -11.43 25.27 -4.61
C TRP A 23 -11.81 23.83 -4.95
N THR A 24 -12.78 23.65 -5.85
CA THR A 24 -13.25 22.35 -6.32
C THR A 24 -12.17 21.59 -7.09
N GLU A 25 -11.42 22.27 -7.96
CA GLU A 25 -10.35 21.66 -8.75
C GLU A 25 -9.18 21.23 -7.86
N ALA A 26 -8.71 22.12 -6.99
CA ALA A 26 -7.64 21.81 -6.05
C ALA A 26 -8.00 20.62 -5.15
N SER A 27 -9.24 20.58 -4.67
CA SER A 27 -9.74 19.47 -3.82
C SER A 27 -9.81 18.15 -4.59
N ARG A 28 -10.31 18.19 -5.84
CA ARG A 28 -10.39 17.01 -6.70
C ARG A 28 -9.00 16.45 -7.00
N ILE A 29 -8.06 17.32 -7.38
CA ILE A 29 -6.68 16.94 -7.68
C ILE A 29 -6.01 16.34 -6.44
N GLY A 30 -6.09 17.02 -5.29
CA GLY A 30 -5.52 16.52 -4.04
C GLY A 30 -6.07 15.16 -3.62
N MET A 31 -7.39 14.95 -3.78
CA MET A 31 -8.02 13.66 -3.50
C MET A 31 -7.55 12.57 -4.47
N SER A 32 -7.43 12.87 -5.76
CA SER A 32 -6.91 11.94 -6.77
C SER A 32 -5.48 11.51 -6.48
N ILE A 33 -4.60 12.45 -6.10
CA ILE A 33 -3.22 12.14 -5.71
C ILE A 33 -3.20 11.23 -4.48
N LEU A 34 -3.94 11.58 -3.43
CA LEU A 34 -3.99 10.81 -2.19
C LEU A 34 -4.52 9.39 -2.40
N LEU A 35 -5.54 9.22 -3.25
CA LEU A 35 -6.07 7.90 -3.61
C LEU A 35 -5.06 7.09 -4.41
N ALA A 36 -4.35 7.71 -5.37
CA ALA A 36 -3.30 7.05 -6.13
C ALA A 36 -2.15 6.60 -5.22
N GLU A 37 -1.66 7.47 -4.33
CA GLU A 37 -0.62 7.13 -3.36
C GLU A 37 -1.03 5.97 -2.45
N LYS A 38 -2.28 5.97 -1.96
CA LYS A 38 -2.80 4.85 -1.17
C LYS A 38 -2.89 3.56 -1.98
N GLY A 39 -3.33 3.64 -3.23
CA GLY A 39 -3.40 2.49 -4.13
C GLY A 39 -2.02 1.87 -4.38
N VAL A 40 -1.01 2.69 -4.67
CA VAL A 40 0.38 2.24 -4.86
C VAL A 40 0.92 1.59 -3.59
N LYS A 41 0.77 2.23 -2.42
CA LYS A 41 1.21 1.65 -1.14
C LYS A 41 0.56 0.30 -0.84
N GLN A 42 -0.75 0.17 -1.12
CA GLN A 42 -1.44 -1.11 -0.94
C GLN A 42 -0.92 -2.19 -1.91
N PHE A 43 -0.66 -1.83 -3.16
CA PHE A 43 -0.07 -2.72 -4.14
C PHE A 43 1.33 -3.19 -3.71
N ASP A 44 2.20 -2.28 -3.31
CA ASP A 44 3.56 -2.58 -2.84
C ASP A 44 3.56 -3.50 -1.62
N ASN A 45 2.66 -3.24 -0.67
CA ASN A 45 2.47 -4.11 0.50
C ASN A 45 2.03 -5.51 0.08
N SER A 46 1.09 -5.63 -0.86
CA SER A 46 0.61 -6.94 -1.35
C SER A 46 1.72 -7.74 -2.05
N VAL A 47 2.61 -7.06 -2.80
CA VAL A 47 3.76 -7.67 -3.45
C VAL A 47 4.77 -8.15 -2.41
N THR A 48 5.02 -7.35 -1.38
CA THR A 48 5.93 -7.71 -0.28
C THR A 48 5.44 -8.95 0.46
N ILE A 49 4.17 -8.99 0.85
CA ILE A 49 3.55 -10.15 1.51
C ILE A 49 3.67 -11.41 0.64
N LYS A 50 3.40 -11.30 -0.67
CA LYS A 50 3.55 -12.45 -1.60
C LYS A 50 5.00 -12.98 -1.64
N ARG A 51 5.99 -12.09 -1.62
CA ARG A 51 7.41 -12.49 -1.59
C ARG A 51 7.77 -13.21 -0.31
N GLU A 52 7.29 -12.72 0.84
CA GLU A 52 7.51 -13.36 2.13
C GLU A 52 6.87 -14.75 2.21
N ILE A 53 5.64 -14.90 1.71
CA ILE A 53 4.96 -16.21 1.61
C ILE A 53 5.80 -17.17 0.78
N ASN A 54 6.23 -16.77 -0.42
CA ASN A 54 7.06 -17.62 -1.29
C ASN A 54 8.38 -18.02 -0.61
N MET A 55 8.99 -17.11 0.17
CA MET A 55 10.21 -17.41 0.91
C MET A 55 9.97 -18.46 1.98
N ILE A 56 8.87 -18.34 2.74
CA ILE A 56 8.50 -19.32 3.77
C ILE A 56 8.17 -20.67 3.14
N GLU A 57 7.44 -20.71 2.03
CA GLU A 57 7.14 -21.94 1.30
C GLU A 57 8.41 -22.67 0.85
N ASN A 58 9.39 -21.92 0.33
CA ASN A 58 10.69 -22.49 -0.04
C ASN A 58 11.45 -23.06 1.17
N GLN A 59 11.40 -22.38 2.32
CA GLN A 59 12.01 -22.87 3.56
C GLN A 59 11.33 -24.15 4.05
N ILE A 60 10.00 -24.22 3.98
CA ILE A 60 9.23 -25.43 4.32
C ILE A 60 9.68 -26.59 3.42
N LEU A 61 9.77 -26.35 2.10
CA LEU A 61 10.19 -27.37 1.14
C LEU A 61 11.61 -27.89 1.44
N GLU A 62 12.53 -27.00 1.79
CA GLU A 62 13.89 -27.37 2.17
C GLU A 62 13.91 -28.24 3.44
N LEU A 63 13.12 -27.87 4.45
CA LEU A 63 12.98 -28.64 5.69
C LEU A 63 12.36 -30.01 5.45
N GLU A 64 11.33 -30.11 4.61
CA GLU A 64 10.72 -31.38 4.22
C GLU A 64 11.74 -32.30 3.52
N ASN A 65 12.57 -31.75 2.64
CA ASN A 65 13.62 -32.50 1.96
C ASN A 65 14.70 -32.99 2.94
N LYS A 66 15.13 -32.13 3.88
CA LYS A 66 16.05 -32.54 4.96
C LYS A 66 15.46 -33.66 5.81
N LEU A 67 14.18 -33.57 6.15
CA LEU A 67 13.48 -34.58 6.95
C LEU A 67 13.35 -35.92 6.21
N LYS A 68 13.05 -35.90 4.90
CA LYS A 68 13.05 -37.10 4.04
C LYS A 68 14.44 -37.75 4.01
N PHE A 69 15.49 -36.96 3.83
CA PHE A 69 16.87 -37.43 3.82
C PHE A 69 17.26 -38.09 5.15
N LEU A 70 16.97 -37.46 6.29
CA LEU A 70 17.25 -38.05 7.60
C LEU A 70 16.50 -39.36 7.83
N LYS A 71 15.22 -39.43 7.42
CA LYS A 71 14.44 -40.68 7.48
C LYS A 71 15.05 -41.79 6.61
N SER A 72 15.60 -41.47 5.45
CA SER A 72 16.27 -42.46 4.60
C SER A 72 17.58 -43.01 5.18
N LYS A 73 18.26 -42.26 6.06
CA LYS A 73 19.49 -42.68 6.74
C LYS A 73 19.26 -43.53 8.00
N LEU A 74 18.04 -43.50 8.54
CA LEU A 74 17.65 -44.25 9.74
C LEU A 74 17.12 -45.67 9.43
N LYS A 75 16.95 -46.00 8.15
CA LYS A 75 16.66 -47.36 7.65
C LYS A 75 17.96 -48.05 7.29
#